data_AF-Q9YHA1-F1
#
_entry.id   AF-Q9YHA1-F1
#
_cell.length_a   1.000
_cell.length_b   1.000
_cell.length_c   1.000
_cell.angle_alpha   90.00
_cell.angle_beta   90.00
_cell.angle_gamma   90.00
#
_symmetry.space_group_name_H-M   'P 1'
#
loop_
_entity.id
_entity.type
_entity.pdbx_description
1 polymer ?
#
loop_
_entity_poly.entity_id
_entity_poly.type
_entity_poly.pdbx_seq_one_letter_code
_entity_poly.pdbx_strand_id
1 'polypeptide(L)'
;RKLAFRYRRVKELYTTYKNNVGGLLGPAKRDAWLQLRAEVEALTDSWLTHALKSLSIISSRSNCVNVLVTTTQLIPALAKVLLYSLGAVFPIENIYSATKIGKESCFERIVSRFGTNIT
;
A
#
# COMPACT_ATOMS: atom_id res chain seq x y z
N ARG A 1 -17.39 5.24 -18.32
CA ARG A 1 -17.94 3.99 -17.74
C ARG A 1 -16.92 2.84 -17.60
N LYS A 2 -16.25 2.37 -18.68
CA LYS A 2 -15.26 1.26 -18.61
C LYS A 2 -14.09 1.50 -17.62
N LEU A 3 -13.59 2.72 -17.52
CA LEU A 3 -12.48 3.07 -16.62
C LEU A 3 -12.84 2.89 -15.14
N ALA A 4 -14.00 3.39 -14.72
CA ALA A 4 -14.47 3.26 -13.34
C ALA A 4 -14.65 1.78 -12.94
N PHE A 5 -15.15 0.93 -13.86
CA PHE A 5 -15.24 -0.51 -13.62
C PHE A 5 -13.87 -1.16 -13.38
N ARG A 6 -12.83 -0.77 -14.13
CA ARG A 6 -11.48 -1.29 -13.92
C ARG A 6 -10.93 -0.92 -12.54
N TYR A 7 -11.06 0.34 -12.13
CA TYR A 7 -10.59 0.76 -10.80
C TYR A 7 -11.39 0.12 -9.65
N ARG A 8 -12.71 -0.09 -9.84
CA ARG A 8 -13.51 -0.86 -8.88
C ARG A 8 -13.01 -2.29 -8.77
N ARG A 9 -12.74 -2.95 -9.89
CA ARG A 9 -12.19 -4.31 -9.91
C ARG A 9 -10.81 -4.38 -9.25
N VAL A 10 -9.95 -3.39 -9.47
CA VAL A 10 -8.65 -3.28 -8.78
C VAL A 10 -8.85 -3.15 -7.27
N LYS A 11 -9.82 -2.35 -6.84
CA LYS A 11 -10.17 -2.20 -5.42
C LYS A 11 -10.63 -3.52 -4.80
N GLU A 12 -11.50 -4.25 -5.48
CA GLU A 12 -11.93 -5.58 -5.05
C GLU A 12 -10.74 -6.53 -4.89
N LEU A 13 -9.88 -6.64 -5.92
CA LEU A 13 -8.68 -7.50 -5.87
C LEU A 13 -7.76 -7.12 -4.72
N TYR A 14 -7.47 -5.84 -4.53
CA TYR A 14 -6.65 -5.37 -3.42
C TYR A 14 -7.25 -5.76 -2.07
N THR A 15 -8.55 -5.48 -1.86
CA THR A 15 -9.22 -5.78 -0.60
C THR A 15 -9.28 -7.29 -0.32
N THR A 16 -9.52 -8.11 -1.35
CA THR A 16 -9.56 -9.58 -1.22
C THR A 16 -8.18 -10.16 -0.90
N TYR A 17 -7.12 -9.66 -1.52
CA TYR A 17 -5.80 -10.30 -1.49
C TYR A 17 -4.75 -9.56 -0.64
N LYS A 18 -5.07 -8.42 -0.01
CA LYS A 18 -4.10 -7.66 0.82
C LYS A 18 -3.43 -8.48 1.93
N ASN A 19 -4.12 -9.50 2.44
CA ASN A 19 -3.62 -10.42 3.47
C ASN A 19 -3.31 -11.83 2.91
N ASN A 20 -3.47 -12.04 1.60
CA ASN A 20 -3.25 -13.33 0.94
C ASN A 20 -2.67 -13.12 -0.48
N VAL A 21 -1.58 -12.37 -0.59
CA VAL A 21 -0.96 -12.03 -1.87
C VAL A 21 -0.48 -13.27 -2.61
N GLY A 22 -0.05 -14.31 -1.89
CA GLY A 22 0.29 -15.61 -2.49
C GLY A 22 -0.88 -16.26 -3.24
N GLY A 23 -2.11 -16.11 -2.73
CA GLY A 23 -3.32 -16.57 -3.42
C GLY A 23 -3.64 -15.81 -4.71
N LEU A 24 -3.24 -14.53 -4.80
CA LEU A 24 -3.37 -13.73 -6.03
C LEU A 24 -2.34 -14.15 -7.09
N LEU A 25 -1.12 -14.45 -6.65
CA LEU A 25 0.00 -14.78 -7.54
C LEU A 25 -0.09 -16.22 -8.10
N GLY A 26 -0.67 -17.15 -7.34
CA GLY A 26 -0.63 -18.57 -7.64
C GLY A 26 0.66 -19.25 -7.15
N PRO A 27 0.72 -20.59 -7.10
CA PRO A 27 1.73 -21.34 -6.36
C PRO A 27 3.17 -21.08 -6.83
N ALA A 28 3.47 -21.24 -8.12
CA ALA A 28 4.84 -21.06 -8.63
C ALA A 28 5.38 -19.64 -8.41
N LYS A 29 4.54 -18.61 -8.58
CA LYS A 29 4.93 -17.22 -8.35
C LYS A 29 4.99 -16.88 -6.86
N ARG A 30 4.17 -17.52 -6.03
CA ARG A 30 4.21 -17.36 -4.57
C ARG A 30 5.56 -17.83 -4.03
N ASP A 31 6.06 -18.98 -4.45
CA ASP A 31 7.32 -19.52 -3.94
C ASP A 31 8.51 -18.64 -4.32
N ALA A 32 8.59 -18.23 -5.59
CA ALA A 32 9.61 -17.27 -6.04
C ALA A 32 9.50 -15.90 -5.32
N TRP A 33 8.27 -15.43 -5.07
CA TRP A 33 8.04 -14.18 -4.33
C TRP A 33 8.52 -14.28 -2.87
N LEU A 34 8.24 -15.39 -2.19
CA LEU A 34 8.67 -15.61 -0.81
C LEU A 34 10.19 -15.72 -0.71
N GLN A 35 10.84 -16.42 -1.65
CA GLN A 35 12.29 -16.48 -1.73
C GLN A 35 12.90 -15.09 -1.93
N LEU A 36 12.40 -14.32 -2.91
CA LEU A 36 12.89 -12.97 -3.17
C LEU A 36 12.69 -12.05 -1.96
N ARG A 37 11.57 -12.17 -1.24
CA ARG A 37 11.33 -11.40 -0.01
C ARG A 37 12.33 -11.74 1.09
N ALA A 38 12.70 -13.00 1.25
CA ALA A 38 13.71 -13.40 2.23
C ALA A 38 15.11 -12.85 1.87
N GLU A 39 15.49 -12.91 0.59
CA GLU A 39 16.75 -12.34 0.10
C GLU A 39 16.80 -10.81 0.28
N VAL A 40 15.71 -10.10 0.00
CA VAL A 40 15.60 -8.65 0.21
C VAL A 40 15.67 -8.29 1.71
N GLU A 41 15.00 -9.04 2.59
CA GLU A 41 15.09 -8.81 4.04
C GLU A 41 16.52 -8.97 4.55
N ALA A 42 17.24 -10.00 4.08
CA ALA A 42 18.63 -10.23 4.44
C ALA A 42 19.55 -9.13 3.90
N LEU A 43 19.37 -8.69 2.66
CA LEU A 43 20.18 -7.65 2.03
C LEU A 43 19.96 -6.26 2.65
N THR A 44 18.78 -6.02 3.23
CA THR A 44 18.39 -4.70 3.75
C THR A 44 18.39 -4.63 5.28
N ASP A 45 19.02 -5.59 5.95
CA ASP A 45 19.07 -5.66 7.42
C ASP A 45 17.67 -5.50 8.05
N SER A 46 16.69 -6.22 7.50
CA SER A 46 15.29 -6.21 7.95
C SER A 46 14.60 -4.83 7.86
N TRP A 47 14.99 -3.97 6.92
CA TRP A 47 14.41 -2.63 6.74
C TRP A 47 12.88 -2.64 6.70
N LEU A 48 12.28 -3.52 5.89
CA LEU A 48 10.82 -3.59 5.76
C LEU A 48 10.16 -4.09 7.03
N THR A 49 10.76 -5.07 7.71
CA THR A 49 10.29 -5.54 9.02
C THR A 49 10.27 -4.41 10.04
N HIS A 50 11.31 -3.58 10.10
CA HIS A 50 11.33 -2.40 10.97
C HIS A 50 10.26 -1.38 10.59
N ALA A 51 10.09 -1.07 9.29
CA ALA A 51 9.05 -0.16 8.82
C ALA A 51 7.63 -0.68 9.12
N LEU A 52 7.38 -1.97 8.89
CA LEU A 52 6.12 -2.64 9.19
C LEU A 52 5.79 -2.62 10.69
N LYS A 53 6.79 -2.78 11.57
CA LYS A 53 6.59 -2.66 13.01
C LYS A 53 6.04 -1.28 13.38
N SER A 54 6.64 -0.22 12.88
CA SER A 54 6.17 1.16 13.10
C SER A 54 4.77 1.40 12.51
N LEU A 55 4.53 0.98 11.26
CA LEU A 55 3.22 1.10 10.61
C LEU A 55 2.12 0.31 11.34
N SER A 56 2.46 -0.84 11.91
CA SER A 56 1.53 -1.67 12.69
C SER A 56 1.18 -1.03 14.02
N ILE A 57 2.16 -0.40 14.70
CA ILE A 57 1.92 0.38 15.92
C ILE A 57 1.01 1.57 15.63
N ILE A 58 1.18 2.27 14.50
CA ILE A 58 0.26 3.34 14.10
C ILE A 58 -1.14 2.77 13.87
N SER A 59 -1.25 1.63 13.19
CA SER A 59 -2.54 0.99 12.87
C SER A 59 -3.31 0.48 14.10
N SER A 60 -2.62 0.23 15.22
CA SER A 60 -3.27 -0.22 16.46
C SER A 60 -3.81 0.93 17.32
N ARG A 61 -3.46 2.19 17.02
CA ARG A 61 -3.94 3.38 17.75
C ARG A 61 -5.23 3.90 17.10
N SER A 62 -6.29 4.03 17.90
CA SER A 62 -7.62 4.43 17.41
C SER A 62 -7.69 5.83 16.79
N ASN A 63 -6.75 6.71 17.13
CA ASN A 63 -6.69 8.09 16.67
C ASN A 63 -5.57 8.33 15.62
N CYS A 64 -4.97 7.27 15.08
CA CYS A 64 -3.92 7.39 14.08
C CYS A 64 -4.30 6.67 12.79
N VAL A 65 -3.79 7.16 11.67
CA VAL A 65 -4.06 6.60 10.35
C VAL A 65 -2.80 6.60 9.49
N ASN A 66 -2.56 5.49 8.80
CA ASN A 66 -1.51 5.41 7.79
C ASN A 66 -2.02 5.93 6.45
N VAL A 67 -1.26 6.84 5.83
CA VAL A 67 -1.51 7.39 4.50
C VAL A 67 -0.23 7.29 3.67
N LEU A 68 -0.35 6.83 2.42
CA LEU A 68 0.77 6.68 1.50
C LEU A 68 0.64 7.69 0.36
N VAL A 69 1.67 8.51 0.16
CA VAL A 69 1.81 9.37 -1.02
C VAL A 69 3.07 8.95 -1.78
N THR A 70 2.91 8.54 -3.05
CA THR A 70 4.03 8.05 -3.87
C THR A 70 4.05 8.68 -5.25
N THR A 71 5.23 8.88 -5.83
CA THR A 71 5.41 9.34 -7.22
C THR A 71 5.19 8.22 -8.24
N THR A 72 4.99 6.98 -7.78
CA THR A 72 4.65 5.84 -8.66
C THR A 72 3.21 5.94 -9.16
N GLN A 73 2.97 5.58 -10.42
CA GLN A 73 1.61 5.46 -10.95
C GLN A 73 0.75 4.53 -10.08
N LEU A 74 -0.53 4.83 -9.95
CA LEU A 74 -1.41 4.17 -8.97
C LEU A 74 -1.41 2.64 -9.09
N ILE A 75 -1.54 2.07 -10.29
CA ILE A 75 -1.63 0.62 -10.45
C ILE A 75 -0.31 -0.08 -10.03
N PRO A 76 0.88 0.30 -10.54
CA PRO A 76 2.14 -0.24 -10.03
C PRO A 76 2.39 0.05 -8.54
N ALA A 77 1.92 1.17 -8.00
CA ALA A 77 2.02 1.47 -6.57
C ALA A 77 1.23 0.45 -5.73
N LEU A 78 -0.01 0.14 -6.11
CA LEU A 78 -0.82 -0.88 -5.44
C LEU A 78 -0.18 -2.27 -5.54
N ALA A 79 0.39 -2.60 -6.70
CA ALA A 79 1.14 -3.85 -6.86
C ALA A 79 2.34 -3.93 -5.90
N LYS A 80 3.13 -2.86 -5.78
CA LYS A 80 4.23 -2.78 -4.80
C LYS A 80 3.71 -2.94 -3.38
N VAL A 81 2.67 -2.21 -2.99
CA VAL A 81 2.09 -2.30 -1.64
C VAL A 81 1.68 -3.74 -1.31
N LEU A 82 1.06 -4.47 -2.24
CA LEU A 82 0.75 -5.88 -2.06
C LEU A 82 2.02 -6.75 -1.97
N LEU A 83 2.95 -6.63 -2.92
CA LEU A 83 4.17 -7.46 -2.97
C LEU A 83 5.11 -7.22 -1.78
N TYR A 84 5.09 -6.03 -1.17
CA TYR A 84 5.80 -5.71 0.06
C TYR A 84 4.98 -6.00 1.34
N SER A 85 3.83 -6.66 1.23
CA SER A 85 2.94 -7.02 2.34
C SER A 85 2.45 -5.82 3.17
N LEU A 86 2.38 -4.64 2.56
CA LEU A 86 1.92 -3.40 3.19
C LEU A 86 0.39 -3.23 3.09
N GLY A 87 -0.29 -4.15 2.39
CA GLY A 87 -1.73 -4.05 2.13
C GLY A 87 -2.61 -4.04 3.39
N ALA A 88 -2.16 -4.68 4.47
CA ALA A 88 -2.85 -4.70 5.74
C ALA A 88 -2.85 -3.34 6.46
N VAL A 89 -1.76 -2.58 6.34
CA VAL A 89 -1.53 -1.32 7.07
C VAL A 89 -1.94 -0.08 6.26
N PHE A 90 -2.08 -0.18 4.94
CA PHE A 90 -2.62 0.89 4.09
C PHE A 90 -3.97 0.49 3.48
N PRO A 91 -5.09 1.03 3.98
CA PRO A 91 -6.35 1.01 3.26
C PRO A 91 -6.15 1.59 1.85
N ILE A 92 -6.77 0.99 0.83
CA ILE A 92 -6.57 1.41 -0.57
C ILE A 92 -7.01 2.86 -0.80
N GLU A 93 -8.00 3.33 -0.05
CA GLU A 93 -8.46 4.72 -0.06
C GLU A 93 -7.41 5.70 0.46
N ASN A 94 -6.40 5.23 1.19
CA ASN A 94 -5.35 6.05 1.78
C ASN A 94 -4.06 6.05 0.93
N ILE A 95 -4.11 5.54 -0.30
CA ILE A 95 -2.97 5.50 -1.22
C ILE A 95 -3.18 6.52 -2.34
N TYR A 96 -2.31 7.54 -2.37
CA TYR A 96 -2.35 8.63 -3.33
C TYR A 96 -1.14 8.54 -4.27
N SER A 97 -1.42 8.65 -5.57
CA SER A 97 -0.39 8.74 -6.61
C SER A 97 -0.17 10.20 -7.00
N ALA A 98 1.02 10.71 -6.68
CA ALA A 98 1.49 12.06 -6.97
C ALA A 98 2.08 12.19 -8.39
N THR A 99 2.02 11.15 -9.23
CA THR A 99 2.69 11.12 -10.55
C THR A 99 2.25 12.27 -11.47
N LYS A 100 0.98 12.69 -11.40
CA LYS A 100 0.42 13.75 -12.28
C LYS A 100 0.25 15.10 -11.60
N ILE A 101 -0.05 15.11 -10.30
CA ILE A 101 -0.44 16.34 -9.58
C ILE A 101 0.62 16.82 -8.59
N GLY A 102 1.72 16.08 -8.40
CA GLY A 102 2.72 16.40 -7.39
C GLY A 102 2.28 16.03 -5.97
N LYS A 103 3.24 16.06 -5.03
CA LYS A 103 2.98 15.68 -3.62
C LYS A 103 2.17 16.73 -2.87
N GLU A 104 2.39 18.01 -3.15
CA GLU A 104 1.69 19.13 -2.52
C GLU A 104 0.18 19.03 -2.72
N SER A 105 -0.29 18.87 -3.96
CA SER A 105 -1.72 18.66 -4.22
C SER A 105 -2.28 17.36 -3.63
N CYS A 106 -1.45 16.33 -3.40
CA CYS A 106 -1.89 15.16 -2.62
C CYS A 106 -2.08 15.50 -1.14
N PHE A 107 -1.18 16.29 -0.55
CA PHE A 107 -1.27 16.71 0.84
C PHE A 107 -2.48 17.62 1.09
N GLU A 108 -2.77 18.57 0.20
CA GLU A 108 -3.99 19.38 0.26
C GLU A 108 -5.26 18.51 0.27
N ARG A 109 -5.31 17.48 -0.58
CA ARG A 109 -6.44 16.52 -0.60
C ARG A 109 -6.54 15.69 0.67
N ILE A 110 -5.42 15.35 1.29
CA ILE A 110 -5.38 14.64 2.57
C ILE A 110 -5.92 15.54 3.69
N VAL A 111 -5.46 16.78 3.78
CA VAL A 111 -5.97 17.77 4.74
C VAL A 111 -7.46 18.04 4.52
N SER A 112 -7.90 18.19 3.27
CA SER A 112 -9.32 18.35 2.94
C SER A 112 -10.17 17.16 3.39
N ARG A 113 -9.62 15.94 3.37
CA ARG A 113 -10.34 14.72 3.78
C ARG A 113 -10.35 14.51 5.30
N PHE A 114 -9.23 14.71 5.98
CA PHE A 114 -9.09 14.42 7.41
C PHE A 114 -9.33 15.67 8.30
N GLY A 115 -9.45 16.85 7.70
CA GLY A 115 -9.57 18.13 8.40
C GLY A 115 -8.22 18.78 8.68
N THR A 116 -8.27 20.04 9.10
CA THR A 116 -7.09 20.84 9.45
C THR A 116 -6.55 20.56 10.85
N ASN A 117 -7.34 19.89 11.70
CA ASN A 117 -6.95 19.51 13.07
C ASN A 117 -6.25 18.14 13.11
N ILE A 118 -5.32 17.91 12.19
CA ILE A 118 -4.43 16.74 12.19
C ILE A 118 -3.04 17.16 12.66
N THR A 119 -2.36 16.27 13.38
CA THR A 119 -0.97 16.46 13.86
C THR A 119 -0.01 15.55 13.12
#